data_AF-A0A371DZZ2-F1
#
_entry.id   AF-A0A371DZZ2-F1
#
_cell.length_a   1.000
_cell.length_b   1.000
_cell.length_c   1.000
_cell.angle_alpha   90.00
_cell.angle_beta   90.00
_cell.angle_gamma   90.00
#
_symmetry.space_group_name_H-M   'P 1'
#
loop_
_entity.id
_entity.type
_entity.pdbx_description
1 polymer ?
#
loop_
_entity_poly.entity_id
_entity_poly.type
_entity_poly.pdbx_seq_one_letter_code
_entity_poly.pdbx_strand_id
1 'polypeptide(L)' 'MDRVSQPTPSIEEKDISPQPSNTELKLLLAHLKYAYLGDHQQLPVIIANNLNGEQEEKLLEVLKKHKKAIG' A
#
# COMPACT_ATOMS: atom_id res chain seq x y z
N MET A 1 -42.64 -33.53 15.97
CA MET A 1 -42.43 -32.81 14.70
C MET A 1 -42.33 -31.36 15.12
N ASP A 2 -41.22 -30.65 15.02
CA ASP A 2 -40.31 -30.55 13.88
C ASP A 2 -38.83 -30.59 14.30
N ARG A 3 -38.02 -31.15 13.41
CA ARG A 3 -36.56 -31.20 13.49
C ARG A 3 -36.05 -29.99 12.69
N VAL A 4 -35.36 -29.05 13.32
CA VAL A 4 -34.36 -28.24 12.60
C VAL A 4 -33.00 -28.85 12.90
N SER A 5 -32.60 -29.70 11.97
CA SER A 5 -31.22 -30.08 11.75
C SER A 5 -30.50 -28.85 11.21
N GLN A 6 -29.41 -28.43 11.83
CA GLN A 6 -28.31 -27.88 11.02
C GLN A 6 -26.95 -28.33 11.58
N PRO A 7 -26.12 -28.99 10.76
CA PRO A 7 -24.76 -29.39 11.12
C PRO A 7 -23.77 -28.22 11.09
N THR A 8 -22.73 -28.32 11.92
CA THR A 8 -21.43 -27.64 11.95
C THR A 8 -20.66 -27.68 10.61
N PRO A 9 -19.49 -27.03 10.42
CA PRO A 9 -18.78 -25.92 11.11
C PRO A 9 -18.26 -24.85 10.10
N SER A 10 -17.60 -23.78 10.56
CA SER A 10 -16.51 -23.15 9.78
C SER A 10 -15.60 -22.38 10.73
N ILE A 11 -14.66 -23.13 11.27
CA ILE A 11 -13.38 -22.60 11.73
C ILE A 11 -12.71 -22.05 10.46
N GLU A 12 -12.73 -20.73 10.28
CA GLU A 12 -11.91 -20.10 9.26
C GLU A 12 -10.50 -19.90 9.86
N GLU A 13 -9.78 -21.02 10.00
CA GLU A 13 -8.32 -21.04 10.02
C GLU A 13 -7.85 -20.63 8.61
N LYS A 14 -7.95 -19.34 8.30
CA LYS A 14 -7.36 -18.79 7.09
C LYS A 14 -6.00 -18.20 7.43
N ASP A 15 -5.02 -19.07 7.26
CA ASP A 15 -3.74 -18.74 6.65
C ASP A 15 -3.00 -17.56 7.28
N ILE A 16 -2.04 -17.90 8.14
CA ILE A 16 -0.93 -17.02 8.53
C ILE A 16 -0.06 -16.82 7.28
N SER A 17 -0.59 -16.12 6.28
CA SER A 17 0.26 -15.44 5.31
C SER A 17 0.97 -14.34 6.09
N PRO A 18 2.28 -14.12 5.94
CA PRO A 18 2.89 -12.86 6.36
C PRO A 18 2.26 -11.78 5.48
N GLN A 19 1.07 -11.34 5.86
CA GLN A 19 0.43 -10.17 5.29
C GLN A 19 1.50 -9.09 5.42
N PRO A 20 1.94 -8.45 4.32
CA PRO A 20 2.88 -7.35 4.43
C PRO A 20 2.17 -6.38 5.37
N SER A 21 2.73 -6.21 6.58
CA SER A 21 2.14 -5.42 7.66
C SER A 21 1.50 -4.21 7.02
N ASN A 22 0.16 -4.24 6.93
CA ASN A 22 -0.61 -3.29 6.17
C ASN A 22 -0.46 -2.00 6.96
N THR A 23 0.63 -1.31 6.65
CA THR A 23 0.97 -0.01 7.18
C THR A 23 -0.26 0.79 6.78
N GLU A 24 -1.08 1.18 7.76
CA GLU A 24 -2.38 1.83 7.55
C GLU A 24 -2.16 3.20 6.90
N LEU A 25 -1.78 3.18 5.62
CA LEU A 25 -1.57 4.37 4.83
C LEU A 25 -2.94 5.02 4.68
N LYS A 26 -3.02 6.28 5.08
CA LYS A 26 -4.25 7.07 4.95
C LYS A 26 -4.73 6.99 3.51
N LEU A 27 -6.03 6.80 3.34
CA LEU A 27 -6.66 6.81 2.02
C LEU A 27 -6.32 8.14 1.32
N LEU A 28 -5.59 8.05 0.20
CA LEU A 28 -5.24 9.22 -0.60
C LEU A 28 -6.42 9.64 -1.47
N LEU A 29 -6.45 10.94 -1.83
CA LEU A 29 -7.36 11.42 -2.87
C LEU A 29 -7.02 10.77 -4.21
N ALA A 30 -8.02 10.57 -5.08
CA ALA A 30 -7.85 9.82 -6.35
C ALA A 30 -6.80 10.42 -7.32
N HIS A 31 -6.49 11.71 -7.16
CA HIS A 31 -5.46 12.41 -7.94
C HIS A 31 -4.06 12.30 -7.33
N LEU A 32 -3.89 11.59 -6.22
CA LEU A 32 -2.62 11.38 -5.53
C LEU A 32 -2.30 9.88 -5.44
N LYS A 33 -1.00 9.56 -5.40
CA LYS A 33 -0.46 8.21 -5.33
C LYS A 33 0.77 8.19 -4.41
N TYR A 34 0.99 7.07 -3.73
CA TYR A 34 2.23 6.82 -3.02
C TYR A 34 3.33 6.33 -3.98
N ALA A 35 4.50 6.92 -3.85
CA ALA A 35 5.75 6.43 -4.44
C ALA A 35 6.82 6.36 -3.35
N TYR A 36 7.95 5.70 -3.63
CA TYR A 36 8.97 5.43 -2.62
C TYR A 36 10.36 5.83 -3.11
N LEU A 37 11.11 6.53 -2.26
CA LEU A 37 12.44 7.05 -2.61
C LEU A 37 13.61 6.15 -2.16
N GLY A 38 13.39 5.18 -1.29
CA GLY A 38 14.44 4.33 -0.70
C GLY A 38 14.27 2.85 -1.01
N ASP A 39 15.33 2.09 -0.76
CA ASP A 39 15.30 0.62 -0.75
C ASP A 39 14.25 0.14 0.27
N HIS A 40 13.52 -0.92 -0.07
CA HIS A 40 12.48 -1.49 0.80
C HIS A 40 11.33 -0.54 1.19
N GLN A 41 10.99 0.45 0.36
CA GLN A 41 9.80 1.30 0.56
C GLN A 41 9.83 2.13 1.88
N GLN A 42 11.02 2.43 2.41
CA GLN A 42 11.15 3.11 3.72
C GLN A 42 10.74 4.59 3.72
N LEU A 43 10.75 5.25 2.56
CA LEU A 43 10.46 6.68 2.43
C LEU A 43 9.27 6.88 1.48
N PRO A 44 8.02 6.82 2.00
CA PRO A 44 6.84 7.13 1.20
C PRO A 44 6.78 8.62 0.88
N VAL A 45 6.55 8.94 -0.39
CA VAL A 45 6.23 10.27 -0.88
C VAL A 45 4.89 10.26 -1.59
N ILE A 46 4.15 11.35 -1.47
CA ILE A 46 2.85 11.51 -2.14
C ILE A 46 3.09 12.32 -3.42
N ILE A 47 2.76 11.73 -4.56
CA ILE A 47 2.89 12.35 -5.89
C ILE A 47 1.52 12.42 -6.57
N ALA A 48 1.42 13.16 -7.66
CA ALA A 48 0.21 13.19 -8.47
C ALA A 48 0.03 11.88 -9.25
N ASN A 49 -1.19 11.35 -9.30
CA ASN A 49 -1.52 10.10 -9.99
C ASN A 49 -1.71 10.27 -11.51
N ASN A 50 -1.65 11.51 -12.01
CA ASN A 50 -1.78 11.84 -13.43
C ASN A 50 -0.43 11.94 -14.16
N LEU A 51 0.67 11.57 -13.49
CA LEU A 51 2.00 11.51 -14.09
C LEU A 51 2.12 10.26 -14.97
N ASN A 52 2.70 10.41 -16.15
CA ASN A 52 3.12 9.26 -16.95
C ASN A 52 4.41 8.63 -16.37
N GLY A 53 4.77 7.43 -16.84
CA GLY A 53 5.91 6.68 -16.29
C GLY A 53 7.24 7.44 -16.33
N GLU A 54 7.52 8.17 -17.42
CA GLU A 54 8.74 8.97 -17.57
C GLU A 54 8.75 10.17 -16.61
N GLN A 55 7.61 10.85 -16.46
CA GLN A 55 7.45 11.95 -15.53
C GLN A 55 7.61 11.49 -14.07
N GLU A 56 7.02 10.36 -13.72
CA GLU A 56 7.15 9.74 -12.40
C GLU A 56 8.62 9.40 -12.11
N GLU A 57 9.30 8.71 -13.03
CA GLU A 57 10.71 8.36 -12.88
C GLU A 57 11.60 9.59 -12.68
N LYS A 58 11.46 10.60 -13.53
CA LYS A 58 12.24 11.83 -13.46
C LYS A 58 12.01 12.60 -12.16
N LEU A 59 10.76 12.64 -11.68
CA LEU A 59 10.43 13.23 -10.38
C LEU A 59 11.11 12.46 -9.25
N LEU A 60 11.03 11.13 -9.25
CA LEU A 60 11.66 10.29 -8.23
C LEU A 60 13.18 10.42 -8.24
N GLU A 61 13.81 10.55 -9.42
CA GLU A 61 15.26 10.79 -9.52
C GLU A 61 15.66 12.11 -8.86
N VAL A 62 14.94 13.20 -9.15
CA VAL A 62 15.19 14.51 -8.53
C VAL A 62 15.00 14.43 -7.02
N LEU A 63 13.93 13.79 -6.54
CA LEU A 63 13.67 13.64 -5.12
C LEU A 63 14.73 12.77 -4.42
N LYS A 64 15.18 11.67 -5.05
CA LYS A 64 16.29 10.83 -4.57
C LYS A 64 17.58 11.62 -4.43
N LYS A 65 17.91 12.47 -5.43
CA LYS A 65 19.10 13.33 -5.41
C LYS A 65 19.04 14.36 -4.29
N HIS A 66 17.86 14.86 -3.96
CA HIS A 66 17.65 15.89 -2.94
C HIS A 66 17.10 15.35 -1.61
N LYS A 67 17.21 14.04 -1.35
CA LYS A 67 16.68 13.40 -0.13
C LYS A 67 17.09 14.11 1.17
N LYS A 68 18.33 14.62 1.25
CA LYS A 68 18.84 15.35 2.43
C LYS A 68 18.13 16.68 2.70
N ALA A 69 17.50 17.28 1.69
CA ALA A 69 16.78 18.54 1.82
C ALA A 69 15.31 18.32 2.21
N ILE A 70 14.79 17.10 2.00
CA ILE A 70 13.39 16.75 2.27
C ILE A 70 13.19 16.39 3.76
N GLY A 71 14.25 15.98 4.46
CA GLY A 71 14.25 15.65 5.89
C GLY A 71 15.17 14.49 6.19
#